data_AF-A0A2G9N8K2-F1
#
_entry.id   AF-A0A2G9N8K2-F1
#
_cell.length_a   1.000
_cell.length_b   1.000
_cell.length_c   1.000
_cell.angle_alpha   90.00
_cell.angle_beta   90.00
_cell.angle_gamma   90.00
#
_symmetry.space_group_name_H-M   'P 1'
#
loop_
_entity.id
_entity.type
_entity.pdbx_description
1 polymer ?
#
loop_
_entity_poly.entity_id
_entity_poly.type
_entity_poly.pdbx_seq_one_letter_code
_entity_poly.pdbx_strand_id
1 'polypeptide(L)'
;MAQKTQQGTGNFALAKRTNIHISTKVGIEISRHLRFRSTTFAKKFLEEVLVKKQAVPFKKFNRDMGHKTGMMAGRYPIKAAAEFLQLIKSAEANAQAKGLNTSSLKITKLLANKASEPAGGGRHRQGTKRSHIEIEIKEMSTKKKDTKSSQNKSSSSKVETHKTEVKQESQKVNVKESITEIFEVFAGEADLKAEEMKQAALSMEQKLKEPVVTAADLLKEAQKKAAELNVKQKEQKKNKEETSKAEKLFEQLQKNGTLRDGDKE
;
A
#
# COMPACT_ATOMS: atom_id res chain seq x y z
N MET A 1 17.51 -30.30 20.80
CA MET A 1 16.48 -30.80 19.87
C MET A 1 15.76 -29.61 19.24
N ALA A 2 16.14 -29.21 18.02
CA ALA A 2 15.44 -28.16 17.29
C ALA A 2 14.12 -28.74 16.77
N GLN A 3 13.00 -28.31 17.34
CA GLN A 3 11.68 -28.69 16.86
C GLN A 3 11.50 -28.11 15.46
N LYS A 4 11.53 -28.96 14.44
CA LYS A 4 11.11 -28.64 13.08
C LYS A 4 9.62 -28.29 13.17
N THR A 5 9.29 -27.00 13.21
CA THR A 5 7.90 -26.53 13.20
C THR A 5 7.25 -27.09 11.94
N GLN A 6 6.27 -27.96 12.12
CA GLN A 6 5.45 -28.47 11.03
C GLN A 6 4.95 -27.27 10.24
N GLN A 7 5.35 -27.18 8.96
CA GLN A 7 4.79 -26.19 8.06
C GLN A 7 3.33 -26.58 7.86
N GLY A 8 2.46 -25.99 8.68
CA GLY A 8 1.04 -26.24 8.65
C GLY A 8 0.51 -25.95 7.25
N THR A 9 -0.12 -26.97 6.67
CA THR A 9 -0.98 -26.97 5.48
C THR A 9 -2.25 -26.16 5.71
N GLY A 10 -2.10 -24.93 6.20
CA GLY A 10 -3.19 -23.99 6.38
C GLY A 10 -2.93 -22.73 5.56
N ASN A 11 -3.99 -22.22 4.93
CA ASN A 11 -3.99 -21.00 4.09
C ASN A 11 -3.81 -19.72 4.94
N PHE A 12 -2.80 -19.71 5.83
CA PHE A 12 -2.50 -18.62 6.74
C PHE A 12 -1.00 -18.36 6.84
N ALA A 13 -0.64 -17.11 7.14
CA ALA A 13 0.70 -16.66 7.42
C ALA A 13 0.77 -16.10 8.84
N LEU A 14 1.88 -16.38 9.53
CA LEU A 14 2.14 -15.92 10.90
C LEU A 14 3.32 -14.96 10.90
N ALA A 15 3.27 -13.95 11.75
CA ALA A 15 4.44 -13.18 12.14
C ALA A 15 4.37 -12.81 13.62
N LYS A 16 5.54 -12.67 14.25
CA LYS A 16 5.65 -12.34 15.67
C LYS A 16 6.81 -11.39 15.89
N ARG A 17 6.60 -10.41 16.77
CA ARG A 17 7.64 -9.55 17.33
C ARG A 17 7.69 -9.74 18.84
N THR A 18 8.88 -10.00 19.36
CA THR A 18 9.08 -10.26 20.78
C THR A 18 9.84 -9.12 21.46
N ASN A 19 9.53 -8.87 22.73
CA ASN A 19 10.29 -7.96 23.59
C ASN A 19 10.38 -6.51 23.07
N ILE A 20 9.37 -6.06 22.33
CA ILE A 20 9.35 -4.72 21.73
C ILE A 20 8.99 -3.66 22.76
N HIS A 21 9.57 -2.46 22.60
CA HIS A 21 9.44 -1.34 23.54
C HIS A 21 8.14 -0.54 23.37
N ILE A 22 7.00 -1.21 23.54
CA ILE A 22 5.67 -0.60 23.52
C ILE A 22 4.87 -0.97 24.77
N SER A 23 3.82 -0.23 25.05
CA SER A 23 2.88 -0.59 26.11
C SER A 23 1.87 -1.64 25.62
N THR A 24 1.69 -2.69 26.42
CA THR A 24 0.70 -3.74 26.15
C THR A 24 -0.72 -3.19 26.05
N LYS A 25 -1.08 -2.20 26.88
CA LYS A 25 -2.42 -1.58 26.88
C LYS A 25 -2.74 -0.95 25.53
N VAL A 26 -1.80 -0.16 25.01
CA VAL A 26 -1.91 0.47 23.69
C VAL A 26 -1.93 -0.58 22.59
N GLY A 27 -1.06 -1.60 22.68
CA GLY A 27 -1.04 -2.71 21.72
C GLY A 27 -2.36 -3.47 21.66
N ILE A 28 -3.06 -3.65 22.79
CA ILE A 28 -4.37 -4.31 22.83
C ILE A 28 -5.43 -3.47 22.10
N GLU A 29 -5.46 -2.15 22.28
CA GLU A 29 -6.45 -1.28 21.61
C GLU A 29 -6.23 -1.24 20.09
N ILE A 30 -4.97 -1.10 19.65
CA ILE A 30 -4.61 -1.18 18.23
C ILE A 30 -5.02 -2.55 17.67
N SER A 31 -4.66 -3.63 18.38
CA SER A 31 -4.98 -5.00 17.97
C SER A 31 -6.48 -5.21 17.83
N ARG A 32 -7.28 -4.65 18.76
CA ARG A 32 -8.74 -4.75 18.75
C ARG A 32 -9.35 -4.01 17.56
N HIS A 33 -8.80 -2.86 17.18
CA HIS A 33 -9.29 -2.09 16.05
C HIS A 33 -8.97 -2.74 14.70
N LEU A 34 -7.78 -3.33 14.58
CA LEU A 34 -7.29 -3.93 13.33
C LEU A 34 -7.75 -5.38 13.12
N ARG A 35 -8.17 -6.09 14.17
CA ARG A 35 -8.66 -7.46 14.04
C ARG A 35 -9.84 -7.52 13.08
N PHE A 36 -9.85 -8.55 12.22
CA PHE A 36 -10.87 -8.77 11.18
C PHE A 36 -10.93 -7.71 10.07
N ARG A 37 -9.90 -6.88 9.93
CA ARG A 37 -9.76 -5.96 8.79
C ARG A 37 -8.84 -6.54 7.71
N SER A 38 -8.92 -5.99 6.50
CA SER A 38 -7.95 -6.30 5.43
C SER A 38 -6.58 -5.71 5.78
N THR A 39 -5.51 -6.32 5.25
CA THR A 39 -4.15 -5.81 5.49
C THR A 39 -3.95 -4.44 4.86
N THR A 40 -4.57 -4.17 3.71
CA THR A 40 -4.59 -2.86 3.05
C THR A 40 -5.22 -1.78 3.91
N PHE A 41 -6.39 -2.05 4.52
CA PHE A 41 -7.02 -1.11 5.44
C PHE A 41 -6.12 -0.86 6.66
N ALA A 42 -5.54 -1.93 7.23
CA ALA A 42 -4.71 -1.83 8.41
C ALA A 42 -3.45 -0.97 8.17
N LYS A 43 -2.77 -1.13 7.03
CA LYS A 43 -1.61 -0.30 6.66
C LYS A 43 -1.99 1.18 6.54
N LYS A 44 -3.04 1.47 5.77
CA LYS A 44 -3.53 2.84 5.57
C LYS A 44 -3.92 3.50 6.90
N PHE A 45 -4.67 2.80 7.74
CA PHE A 45 -5.07 3.30 9.06
C PHE A 45 -3.85 3.63 9.93
N LEU A 46 -2.85 2.75 9.98
CA LEU A 46 -1.64 2.97 10.78
C LEU A 46 -0.80 4.15 10.24
N GLU A 47 -0.72 4.33 8.93
CA GLU A 47 -0.07 5.48 8.31
C GLU A 47 -0.79 6.80 8.67
N GLU A 48 -2.11 6.80 8.66
CA GLU A 48 -2.91 7.95 9.09
C GLU A 48 -2.73 8.27 10.58
N VAL A 49 -2.56 7.25 11.44
CA VAL A 49 -2.26 7.43 12.86
C VAL A 49 -0.87 8.05 13.05
N LEU A 50 0.12 7.67 12.25
CA LEU A 50 1.47 8.26 12.29
C LEU A 50 1.45 9.76 11.98
N VAL A 51 0.62 10.17 11.01
CA VAL A 51 0.41 11.58 10.63
C VAL A 51 -0.63 12.26 11.55
N LYS A 52 -1.09 11.60 12.61
CA LYS A 52 -2.12 12.09 13.56
C LYS A 52 -3.45 12.51 12.90
N LYS A 53 -3.76 11.96 11.72
CA LYS A 53 -5.02 12.23 11.01
C LYS A 53 -6.18 11.44 11.61
N GLN A 54 -5.97 10.15 11.86
CA GLN A 54 -6.96 9.28 12.50
C GLN A 54 -6.50 8.85 13.89
N ALA A 55 -7.40 8.95 14.87
CA ALA A 55 -7.14 8.51 16.23
C ALA A 55 -7.45 7.03 16.39
N VAL A 56 -6.65 6.33 17.20
CA VAL A 56 -6.97 4.95 17.61
C VAL A 56 -8.04 5.02 18.70
N PRO A 57 -9.16 4.30 18.56
CA PRO A 57 -10.19 4.25 19.59
C PRO A 57 -9.73 3.42 20.78
N PHE A 58 -9.79 3.99 21.98
CA PHE A 58 -9.48 3.29 23.24
C PHE A 58 -10.79 2.86 23.90
N LYS A 59 -11.02 1.54 24.00
CA LYS A 59 -12.27 0.98 24.57
C LYS A 59 -12.11 0.46 25.98
N LYS A 60 -11.03 -0.28 26.28
CA LYS A 60 -10.82 -0.90 27.60
C LYS A 60 -9.98 -0.03 28.51
N PHE A 61 -8.92 0.56 27.97
CA PHE A 61 -7.97 1.36 28.73
C PHE A 61 -8.19 2.85 28.52
N ASN A 62 -9.41 3.34 28.80
CA ASN A 62 -9.87 4.67 28.44
C ASN A 62 -10.08 5.64 29.62
N ARG A 63 -9.65 5.29 30.84
CA ARG A 63 -9.73 6.18 32.01
C ARG A 63 -8.86 7.42 31.81
N ASP A 64 -9.39 8.59 32.19
CA ASP A 64 -8.72 9.89 32.13
C ASP A 64 -8.16 10.26 30.74
N MET A 65 -8.89 9.87 29.69
CA MET A 65 -8.52 10.15 28.29
C MET A 65 -9.37 11.28 27.73
N GLY A 66 -8.72 12.20 27.02
CA GLY A 66 -9.41 13.27 26.29
C GLY A 66 -10.20 12.74 25.08
N HIS A 67 -11.29 13.44 24.78
CA HIS A 67 -12.13 13.15 23.63
C HIS A 67 -11.43 13.47 22.30
N LYS A 68 -11.84 12.80 21.23
CA LYS A 68 -11.36 13.04 19.86
C LYS A 68 -12.52 13.13 18.90
N THR A 69 -12.30 13.73 17.74
CA THR A 69 -13.33 13.89 16.71
C THR A 69 -13.91 12.53 16.34
N GLY A 70 -15.23 12.37 16.49
CA GLY A 70 -15.94 11.12 16.21
C GLY A 70 -15.79 10.01 17.27
N MET A 71 -15.13 10.25 18.42
CA MET A 71 -15.03 9.25 19.49
C MET A 71 -14.82 9.84 20.89
N MET A 72 -15.44 9.23 21.91
CA MET A 72 -15.26 9.66 23.31
C MET A 72 -13.82 9.47 23.81
N ALA A 73 -13.11 8.40 23.45
CA ALA A 73 -11.74 8.21 23.92
C ALA A 73 -10.84 7.74 22.77
N GLY A 74 -9.82 8.55 22.47
CA GLY A 74 -8.87 8.24 21.40
C GLY A 74 -7.50 8.87 21.60
N ARG A 75 -6.46 8.22 21.07
CA ARG A 75 -5.08 8.73 21.05
C ARG A 75 -4.36 8.40 19.74
N TYR A 76 -3.21 9.02 19.54
CA TYR A 76 -2.30 8.78 18.42
C TYR A 76 -1.01 8.09 18.90
N PRO A 77 -1.00 6.75 19.05
CA PRO A 77 0.16 6.02 19.55
C PRO A 77 1.22 5.80 18.45
N ILE A 78 2.02 6.83 18.15
CA ILE A 78 3.00 6.85 17.05
C ILE A 78 3.96 5.65 17.09
N LYS A 79 4.64 5.45 18.24
CA LYS A 79 5.63 4.38 18.40
C LYS A 79 5.03 2.98 18.19
N ALA A 80 3.85 2.74 18.75
CA ALA A 80 3.19 1.45 18.57
C ALA A 80 2.70 1.28 17.13
N ALA A 81 2.15 2.32 16.50
CA ALA A 81 1.69 2.24 15.12
C ALA A 81 2.83 1.86 14.15
N ALA A 82 4.03 2.41 14.35
CA ALA A 82 5.22 2.05 13.56
C ALA A 82 5.58 0.55 13.69
N GLU A 83 5.58 0.02 14.91
CA GLU A 83 5.87 -1.40 15.16
C GLU A 83 4.82 -2.34 14.53
N PHE A 84 3.53 -1.98 14.64
CA PHE A 84 2.45 -2.74 14.00
C PHE A 84 2.53 -2.70 12.47
N LEU A 85 2.91 -1.56 11.89
CA LEU A 85 3.09 -1.43 10.44
C LEU A 85 4.20 -2.36 9.94
N GLN A 86 5.33 -2.41 10.65
CA GLN A 86 6.43 -3.32 10.33
C GLN A 86 6.02 -4.79 10.48
N LEU A 87 5.23 -5.13 11.51
CA LEU A 87 4.72 -6.48 11.71
C LEU A 87 3.80 -6.93 10.57
N ILE A 88 2.89 -6.06 10.11
CA ILE A 88 1.98 -6.39 8.99
C ILE A 88 2.77 -6.59 7.69
N LYS A 89 3.76 -5.73 7.40
CA LYS A 89 4.64 -5.88 6.23
C LYS A 89 5.39 -7.22 6.26
N SER A 90 5.90 -7.63 7.43
CA SER A 90 6.55 -8.93 7.59
C SER A 90 5.58 -10.10 7.38
N ALA A 91 4.35 -10.00 7.87
CA ALA A 91 3.34 -11.03 7.67
C ALA A 91 2.87 -11.13 6.20
N GLU A 92 2.79 -10.00 5.48
CA GLU A 92 2.53 -9.99 4.03
C GLU A 92 3.67 -10.64 3.24
N ALA A 93 4.94 -10.36 3.59
CA ALA A 93 6.09 -11.01 2.98
C ALA A 93 6.06 -12.54 3.19
N ASN A 94 5.70 -12.98 4.40
CA ASN A 94 5.51 -14.40 4.70
C ASN A 94 4.34 -15.02 3.91
N ALA A 95 3.26 -14.27 3.71
CA ALA A 95 2.12 -14.72 2.90
C ALA A 95 2.49 -14.87 1.42
N GLN A 96 3.26 -13.91 0.89
CA GLN A 96 3.79 -13.95 -0.48
C GLN A 96 4.74 -15.14 -0.67
N ALA A 97 5.63 -15.40 0.29
CA ALA A 97 6.52 -16.57 0.26
C ALA A 97 5.75 -17.90 0.27
N LYS A 98 4.56 -17.93 0.88
CA LYS A 98 3.64 -19.08 0.85
C LYS A 98 2.76 -19.16 -0.40
N GLY A 99 2.85 -18.20 -1.31
CA GLY A 99 2.00 -18.14 -2.52
C GLY A 99 0.54 -17.76 -2.27
N LEU A 100 0.23 -17.12 -1.13
CA LEU A 100 -1.13 -16.63 -0.85
C LEU A 100 -1.43 -15.36 -1.66
N ASN A 101 -2.69 -15.17 -2.05
CA ASN A 101 -3.09 -13.96 -2.77
C ASN A 101 -3.05 -12.72 -1.87
N THR A 102 -2.12 -11.81 -2.15
CA THR A 102 -1.88 -10.57 -1.38
C THR A 102 -3.08 -9.62 -1.35
N SER A 103 -3.95 -9.67 -2.36
CA SER A 103 -5.13 -8.80 -2.44
C SER A 103 -6.27 -9.25 -1.51
N SER A 104 -6.32 -10.54 -1.19
CA SER A 104 -7.40 -11.17 -0.43
C SER A 104 -7.02 -11.48 1.01
N LEU A 105 -5.96 -10.85 1.54
CA LEU A 105 -5.46 -11.08 2.88
C LEU A 105 -6.29 -10.35 3.95
N LYS A 106 -6.67 -11.10 4.99
CA LYS A 106 -7.41 -10.59 6.14
C LYS A 106 -6.72 -10.96 7.44
N ILE A 107 -6.68 -10.03 8.39
CA ILE A 107 -6.14 -10.25 9.73
C ILE A 107 -7.16 -11.08 10.52
N THR A 108 -6.84 -12.34 10.80
CA THR A 108 -7.70 -13.23 11.60
C THR A 108 -7.42 -13.04 13.08
N LYS A 109 -6.14 -13.07 13.46
CA LYS A 109 -5.67 -12.96 14.84
C LYS A 109 -4.66 -11.84 14.94
N LEU A 110 -4.83 -11.00 15.94
CA LEU A 110 -3.86 -9.98 16.30
C LEU A 110 -3.89 -9.81 17.81
N LEU A 111 -2.79 -10.18 18.47
CA LEU A 111 -2.65 -10.21 19.92
C LEU A 111 -1.45 -9.38 20.35
N ALA A 112 -1.60 -8.67 21.47
CA ALA A 112 -0.52 -8.01 22.17
C ALA A 112 -0.47 -8.51 23.62
N ASN A 113 0.62 -9.19 23.97
CA ASN A 113 0.85 -9.79 25.27
C ASN A 113 1.96 -9.04 26.02
N LYS A 114 1.91 -9.07 27.36
CA LYS A 114 2.97 -8.47 28.19
C LYS A 114 4.26 -9.29 28.04
N ALA A 115 5.40 -8.62 27.90
CA ALA A 115 6.71 -9.25 27.90
C ALA A 115 7.40 -9.07 29.27
N SER A 116 8.56 -9.70 29.44
CA SER A 116 9.41 -9.48 30.60
C SER A 116 9.85 -8.01 30.67
N GLU A 117 9.59 -7.37 31.81
CA GLU A 117 9.96 -5.98 32.07
C GLU A 117 11.27 -5.98 32.90
N PRO A 118 12.38 -5.42 32.37
CA PRO A 118 13.62 -5.36 33.13
C PRO A 118 13.41 -4.47 34.36
N ALA A 119 13.91 -4.90 35.52
CA ALA A 119 13.84 -4.10 36.74
C ALA A 119 14.62 -2.79 36.56
N GLY A 120 13.96 -1.66 36.86
CA GLY A 120 14.64 -0.37 36.95
C GLY A 120 15.46 -0.28 38.25
N GLY A 121 16.58 0.42 38.20
CA GLY A 121 17.39 0.71 39.39
C GLY A 121 16.72 1.75 40.32
N GLY A 122 17.14 1.79 41.58
CA GLY A 122 16.73 2.81 42.56
C GLY A 122 15.48 2.48 43.39
N ARG A 123 14.95 3.51 44.06
CA ARG A 123 13.81 3.41 45.01
C ARG A 123 12.47 3.12 44.30
N HIS A 124 12.26 3.70 43.13
CA HIS A 124 11.08 3.48 42.30
C HIS A 124 11.38 2.46 41.20
N ARG A 125 11.26 1.17 41.55
CA ARG A 125 11.57 0.02 40.68
C ARG A 125 10.52 -0.20 39.59
N GLN A 126 10.33 0.76 38.70
CA GLN A 126 9.49 0.56 37.51
C GLN A 126 10.33 0.16 36.31
N GLY A 127 9.98 -0.98 35.71
CA GLY A 127 10.63 -1.47 34.50
C GLY A 127 10.11 -0.79 33.24
N THR A 128 10.96 -0.73 32.21
CA THR A 128 10.53 -0.31 30.88
C THR A 128 9.52 -1.32 30.34
N LYS A 129 8.33 -0.85 29.97
CA LYS A 129 7.27 -1.69 29.41
C LYS A 129 7.73 -2.33 28.11
N ARG A 130 7.51 -3.64 28.00
CA ARG A 130 7.75 -4.41 26.80
C ARG A 130 6.57 -5.32 26.48
N SER A 131 6.39 -5.63 25.20
CA SER A 131 5.30 -6.49 24.73
C SER A 131 5.75 -7.50 23.68
N HIS A 132 4.96 -8.54 23.53
CA HIS A 132 5.01 -9.45 22.38
C HIS A 132 3.77 -9.19 21.52
N ILE A 133 3.95 -9.03 20.19
CA ILE A 133 2.82 -8.93 19.26
C ILE A 133 2.85 -10.14 18.33
N GLU A 134 1.69 -10.74 18.11
CA GLU A 134 1.48 -11.87 17.21
C GLU A 134 0.37 -11.54 16.23
N ILE A 135 0.61 -11.80 14.94
CA ILE A 135 -0.38 -11.64 13.87
C ILE A 135 -0.52 -12.95 13.10
N GLU A 136 -1.77 -13.27 12.76
CA GLU A 136 -2.15 -14.32 11.84
C GLU A 136 -3.02 -13.72 10.74
N ILE A 137 -2.59 -13.92 9.50
CA ILE A 137 -3.28 -13.45 8.31
C ILE A 137 -3.76 -14.67 7.54
N LYS A 138 -5.01 -14.66 7.08
CA LYS A 138 -5.61 -15.73 6.28
C LYS A 138 -6.08 -15.18 4.95
N GLU A 139 -5.99 -15.98 3.90
CA GLU A 139 -6.66 -15.67 2.64
C GLU A 139 -8.18 -15.82 2.80
N MET A 140 -8.92 -14.79 2.44
CA MET A 140 -10.38 -14.83 2.46
C MET A 140 -10.89 -15.41 1.13
N SER A 141 -11.50 -16.59 1.18
CA SER A 141 -12.27 -17.09 0.05
C SER A 141 -13.53 -16.24 -0.12
N THR A 142 -13.66 -15.57 -1.26
CA THR A 142 -14.94 -14.98 -1.65
C THR A 142 -15.93 -16.13 -1.84
N LYS A 143 -16.83 -16.37 -0.89
CA LYS A 143 -17.98 -17.23 -1.15
C LYS A 143 -18.73 -16.58 -2.31
N LYS A 144 -18.77 -17.25 -3.47
CA LYS A 144 -19.70 -16.87 -4.55
C LYS A 144 -21.09 -16.88 -3.90
N LYS A 145 -21.71 -15.72 -3.77
CA LYS A 145 -23.14 -15.67 -3.48
C LYS A 145 -23.81 -16.23 -4.72
N ASP A 146 -24.52 -17.34 -4.58
CA ASP A 146 -25.42 -17.82 -5.62
C ASP A 146 -26.49 -16.74 -5.82
N THR A 147 -26.31 -15.93 -6.86
CA THR A 147 -27.25 -14.90 -7.28
C THR A 147 -28.48 -15.60 -7.86
N LYS A 148 -29.57 -15.69 -7.08
CA LYS A 148 -30.91 -15.80 -7.66
C LYS A 148 -31.13 -14.59 -8.56
N SER A 149 -31.55 -14.86 -9.78
CA SER A 149 -31.84 -13.90 -10.85
C SER A 149 -32.75 -12.77 -10.40
N SER A 150 -32.28 -11.53 -10.55
CA SER A 150 -33.16 -10.37 -10.75
C SER A 150 -32.72 -9.71 -12.05
N GLN A 151 -33.25 -10.24 -13.15
CA GLN A 151 -33.31 -9.51 -14.41
C GLN A 151 -34.45 -8.48 -14.29
N ASN A 152 -34.21 -7.31 -14.90
CA ASN A 152 -35.14 -6.21 -15.23
C ASN A 152 -35.25 -5.06 -14.22
N LYS A 153 -34.43 -4.03 -14.41
CA LYS A 153 -34.86 -2.82 -15.15
C LYS A 153 -33.68 -1.90 -15.45
N SER A 154 -33.38 -1.78 -16.74
CA SER A 154 -32.74 -0.62 -17.33
C SER A 154 -33.72 0.56 -17.28
N SER A 155 -33.29 1.70 -16.76
CA SER A 155 -33.89 2.99 -17.09
C SER A 155 -32.81 4.06 -17.09
N SER A 156 -32.27 4.30 -18.28
CA SER A 156 -31.77 5.61 -18.66
C SER A 156 -32.89 6.64 -18.51
N SER A 157 -32.70 7.67 -17.70
CA SER A 157 -33.43 8.92 -17.85
C SER A 157 -32.48 10.10 -17.69
N LYS A 158 -32.75 11.06 -18.55
CA LYS A 158 -31.98 12.23 -18.95
C LYS A 158 -32.29 13.38 -17.99
N VAL A 159 -31.31 14.26 -17.85
CA VAL A 159 -31.31 15.66 -17.37
C VAL A 159 -32.69 16.30 -17.21
N GLU A 160 -32.96 16.86 -16.03
CA GLU A 160 -33.70 18.12 -15.91
C GLU A 160 -33.25 18.91 -14.67
N THR A 161 -33.09 20.20 -14.89
CA THR A 161 -32.53 21.25 -14.04
C THR A 161 -33.56 21.79 -13.06
N HIS A 162 -33.19 21.94 -11.78
CA HIS A 162 -33.85 22.92 -10.90
C HIS A 162 -32.79 23.84 -10.28
N LYS A 163 -32.79 25.09 -10.77
CA LYS A 163 -32.21 26.24 -10.10
C LYS A 163 -32.97 26.47 -8.80
N THR A 164 -32.25 26.55 -7.69
CA THR A 164 -32.69 27.39 -6.57
C THR A 164 -31.45 28.04 -5.96
N GLU A 165 -31.44 29.37 -6.04
CA GLU A 165 -30.39 30.27 -5.57
C GLU A 165 -30.39 30.32 -4.05
N VAL A 166 -29.22 30.15 -3.41
CA VAL A 166 -28.98 30.67 -2.06
C VAL A 166 -27.63 31.38 -2.05
N LYS A 167 -27.68 32.61 -1.55
CA LYS A 167 -26.69 33.67 -1.60
C LYS A 167 -25.33 33.28 -1.01
N GLN A 168 -24.28 33.73 -1.68
CA GLN A 168 -22.92 33.77 -1.20
C GLN A 168 -22.76 34.92 -0.19
N GLU A 169 -22.28 34.62 1.00
CA GLU A 169 -21.52 35.57 1.82
C GLU A 169 -20.21 34.90 2.24
N SER A 170 -19.11 35.44 1.73
CA SER A 170 -17.75 35.00 1.97
C SER A 170 -17.13 35.77 3.13
N GLN A 171 -16.63 35.08 4.15
CA GLN A 171 -15.61 35.63 5.06
C GLN A 171 -14.30 34.88 4.85
N LYS A 172 -13.28 35.61 4.34
CA LYS A 172 -11.89 35.16 4.24
C LYS A 172 -11.20 35.45 5.58
N VAL A 173 -10.60 34.45 6.21
CA VAL A 173 -9.65 34.64 7.32
C VAL A 173 -8.31 34.00 6.92
N ASN A 174 -7.25 34.80 6.97
CA ASN A 174 -5.94 34.52 6.41
C ASN A 174 -5.10 33.67 7.39
N VAL A 175 -5.02 32.35 7.14
CA VAL A 175 -4.34 31.38 8.02
C VAL A 175 -2.80 31.42 7.91
N LYS A 176 -2.24 32.25 7.02
CA LYS A 176 -0.80 32.29 6.74
C LYS A 176 0.02 33.10 7.74
N GLU A 177 -0.59 34.09 8.41
CA GLU A 177 0.14 35.04 9.27
C GLU A 177 0.34 34.51 10.71
N SER A 178 -0.48 33.56 11.18
CA SER A 178 -0.36 33.00 12.53
C SER A 178 0.65 31.86 12.67
N ILE A 179 1.13 31.30 11.54
CA ILE A 179 2.10 30.19 11.53
C ILE A 179 3.53 30.71 11.63
N THR A 180 3.79 31.93 11.13
CA THR A 180 5.11 32.57 11.14
C THR A 180 5.52 33.05 12.54
N GLU A 181 4.58 33.58 13.33
CA GLU A 181 4.86 34.09 14.68
C GLU A 181 5.18 32.99 15.70
N ILE A 182 4.75 31.75 15.46
CA ILE A 182 5.03 30.61 16.36
C ILE A 182 6.44 30.05 16.13
N PHE A 183 7.05 30.29 14.96
CA PHE A 183 8.35 29.72 14.60
C PHE A 183 9.54 30.60 15.04
N GLU A 184 9.32 31.89 15.29
CA GLU A 184 10.38 32.85 15.66
C GLU A 184 10.88 32.74 17.11
N VAL A 185 10.20 31.99 17.98
CA VAL A 185 10.62 31.83 19.39
C VAL A 185 11.65 30.70 19.59
N PHE A 186 11.92 29.87 18.57
CA PHE A 186 12.81 28.69 18.67
C PHE A 186 14.12 28.78 17.86
N ALA A 187 14.48 29.96 17.34
CA ALA A 187 15.64 30.13 16.46
C ALA A 187 16.83 30.76 17.20
N GLY A 188 17.72 29.91 17.70
CA GLY A 188 19.01 30.32 18.25
C GLY A 188 20.01 29.18 18.23
N GLU A 189 20.24 28.58 17.04
CA GLU A 189 21.38 27.71 16.69
C GLU A 189 21.26 27.06 15.27
N ALA A 190 20.49 27.63 14.34
CA ALA A 190 20.13 26.96 13.08
C ALA A 190 20.49 27.71 11.79
N ASP A 191 21.20 28.83 11.86
CA ASP A 191 21.38 29.69 10.69
C ASP A 191 22.35 29.11 9.65
N LEU A 192 23.32 28.31 10.07
CA LEU A 192 24.30 27.69 9.15
C LEU A 192 23.72 26.52 8.34
N LYS A 193 22.67 25.85 8.82
CA LYS A 193 22.00 24.76 8.07
C LYS A 193 20.88 25.25 7.17
N ALA A 194 20.35 26.45 7.42
CA ALA A 194 19.28 27.03 6.62
C ALA A 194 19.79 27.52 5.26
N GLU A 195 21.03 28.03 5.19
CA GLU A 195 21.64 28.46 3.92
C GLU A 195 22.01 27.28 3.02
N GLU A 196 22.55 26.20 3.60
CA GLU A 196 22.84 24.97 2.86
C GLU A 196 21.56 24.33 2.30
N MET A 197 20.46 24.35 3.07
CA MET A 197 19.17 23.86 2.59
C MET A 197 18.52 24.78 1.55
N LYS A 198 18.76 26.10 1.61
CA LYS A 198 18.32 27.05 0.56
C LYS A 198 19.09 26.83 -0.74
N GLN A 199 20.40 26.59 -0.68
CA GLN A 199 21.22 26.26 -1.86
C GLN A 199 20.88 24.87 -2.43
N ALA A 200 20.54 23.90 -1.57
CA ALA A 200 20.02 22.59 -1.97
C ALA A 200 18.61 22.68 -2.59
N ALA A 201 17.75 23.57 -2.10
CA ALA A 201 16.41 23.79 -2.65
C ALA A 201 16.46 24.51 -4.01
N LEU A 202 17.34 25.50 -4.18
CA LEU A 202 17.58 26.18 -5.46
C LEU A 202 18.16 25.24 -6.53
N SER A 203 19.07 24.35 -6.13
CA SER A 203 19.61 23.32 -7.04
C SER A 203 18.61 22.20 -7.33
N MET A 204 17.67 21.91 -6.42
CA MET A 204 16.53 21.03 -6.67
C MET A 204 15.47 21.68 -7.57
N GLU A 205 15.19 22.98 -7.43
CA GLU A 205 14.29 23.73 -8.32
C GLU A 205 14.83 23.84 -9.74
N GLN A 206 16.16 23.96 -9.90
CA GLN A 206 16.81 23.90 -11.21
C GLN A 206 16.82 22.49 -11.80
N LYS A 207 16.92 21.44 -10.96
CA LYS A 207 16.76 20.03 -11.39
C LYS A 207 15.31 19.64 -11.70
N LEU A 208 14.32 20.37 -11.18
CA LEU A 208 12.88 20.16 -11.47
C LEU A 208 12.38 20.97 -12.67
N LYS A 209 13.26 21.71 -13.36
CA LYS A 209 13.00 22.25 -14.71
C LYS A 209 13.52 21.29 -15.79
N GLU A 210 13.12 20.04 -15.72
CA GLU A 210 12.98 19.22 -16.92
C GLU A 210 11.59 19.51 -17.50
N PRO A 211 11.42 19.61 -18.83
CA PRO A 211 10.15 20.03 -19.41
C PRO A 211 9.07 19.04 -18.97
N VAL A 212 8.03 19.56 -18.30
CA VAL A 212 6.81 18.80 -18.04
C VAL A 212 6.32 18.34 -19.40
N VAL A 213 6.57 17.06 -19.71
CA VAL A 213 6.21 16.46 -20.99
C VAL A 213 4.72 16.69 -21.17
N THR A 214 4.38 17.57 -22.10
CA THR A 214 3.00 18.00 -22.26
C THR A 214 2.19 16.81 -22.75
N ALA A 215 0.88 16.77 -22.48
CA ALA A 215 0.03 15.69 -22.96
C ALA A 215 0.12 15.48 -24.49
N ALA A 216 0.48 16.53 -25.23
CA ALA A 216 0.74 16.49 -26.67
C ALA A 216 2.01 15.70 -27.04
N ASP A 217 3.08 15.79 -26.23
CA ASP A 217 4.34 15.09 -26.49
C ASP A 217 4.19 13.58 -26.19
N LEU A 218 3.45 13.22 -25.13
CA LEU A 218 3.09 11.82 -24.84
C LEU A 218 2.19 11.22 -25.93
N LEU A 219 1.27 12.00 -26.50
CA LEU A 219 0.44 11.56 -27.62
C LEU A 219 1.27 11.33 -28.88
N LYS A 220 2.24 12.21 -29.18
CA LYS A 220 3.16 12.02 -30.31
C LYS A 220 4.05 10.80 -30.13
N GLU A 221 4.54 10.55 -28.92
CA GLU A 221 5.34 9.36 -28.60
C GLU A 221 4.51 8.08 -28.71
N ALA A 222 3.27 8.08 -28.22
CA ALA A 222 2.34 6.96 -28.35
C ALA A 222 2.01 6.67 -29.82
N GLN A 223 1.76 7.71 -30.63
CA GLN A 223 1.51 7.57 -32.07
C GLN A 223 2.73 7.02 -32.82
N LYS A 224 3.94 7.49 -32.50
CA LYS A 224 5.18 6.99 -33.09
C LYS A 224 5.41 5.51 -32.74
N LYS A 225 5.20 5.13 -31.48
CA LYS A 225 5.33 3.74 -31.03
C LYS A 225 4.28 2.82 -31.65
N ALA A 226 3.05 3.29 -31.83
CA ALA A 226 2.01 2.55 -32.55
C ALA A 226 2.36 2.34 -34.04
N ALA A 227 2.94 3.36 -34.70
CA ALA A 227 3.41 3.24 -36.07
C ALA A 227 4.54 2.22 -36.21
N GLU A 228 5.53 2.23 -35.30
CA GLU A 228 6.63 1.25 -35.28
C GLU A 228 6.13 -0.20 -35.10
N LEU A 229 5.14 -0.41 -34.22
CA LEU A 229 4.53 -1.74 -34.04
C LEU A 229 3.83 -2.23 -35.31
N ASN A 230 3.15 -1.34 -36.04
CA ASN A 230 2.49 -1.70 -37.29
C ASN A 230 3.50 -2.05 -38.40
N VAL A 231 4.65 -1.39 -38.45
CA VAL A 231 5.74 -1.73 -39.39
C VAL A 231 6.29 -3.12 -39.06
N LYS A 232 6.60 -3.39 -37.79
CA LYS A 232 7.07 -4.72 -37.34
C LYS A 232 6.08 -5.84 -37.65
N GLN A 233 4.78 -5.59 -37.48
CA GLN A 233 3.74 -6.57 -37.83
C GLN A 233 3.67 -6.85 -39.34
N LYS A 234 3.91 -5.85 -40.19
CA LYS A 234 3.98 -6.04 -41.66
C LYS A 234 5.21 -6.85 -42.06
N GLU A 235 6.36 -6.60 -41.45
CA GLU A 235 7.59 -7.39 -41.67
C GLU A 235 7.41 -8.84 -41.25
N GLN A 236 6.82 -9.08 -40.08
CA GLN A 236 6.52 -10.45 -39.62
C GLN A 236 5.56 -11.18 -40.57
N LYS A 237 4.56 -10.49 -41.14
CA LYS A 237 3.67 -11.06 -42.15
C LYS A 237 4.40 -11.41 -43.45
N LYS A 238 5.28 -10.53 -43.94
CA LYS A 238 6.11 -10.81 -45.12
C LYS A 238 7.01 -12.02 -44.89
N ASN A 239 7.71 -12.09 -43.76
CA ASN A 239 8.57 -13.22 -43.43
C ASN A 239 7.77 -14.52 -43.37
N LYS A 240 6.55 -14.48 -42.81
CA LYS A 240 5.66 -15.65 -42.75
C LYS A 240 5.14 -16.09 -44.13
N GLU A 241 4.90 -15.15 -45.03
CA GLU A 241 4.55 -15.46 -46.42
C GLU A 241 5.74 -16.09 -47.16
N GLU A 242 6.96 -15.56 -46.96
CA GLU A 242 8.19 -16.11 -47.53
C GLU A 242 8.48 -17.53 -47.02
N THR A 243 8.32 -17.80 -45.72
CA THR A 243 8.46 -19.16 -45.18
C THR A 243 7.43 -20.10 -45.78
N SER A 244 6.17 -19.67 -45.94
CA SER A 244 5.13 -20.51 -46.56
C SER A 244 5.40 -20.81 -48.04
N LYS A 245 6.06 -19.89 -48.76
CA LYS A 245 6.48 -20.09 -50.15
C LYS A 245 7.64 -21.08 -50.22
N ALA A 246 8.61 -20.98 -49.31
CA ALA A 246 9.72 -21.92 -49.20
C ALA A 246 9.24 -23.34 -48.87
N GLU A 247 8.28 -23.49 -47.94
CA GLU A 247 7.66 -24.78 -47.61
C GLU A 247 6.94 -25.41 -48.81
N LYS A 248 6.16 -24.61 -49.56
CA LYS A 248 5.48 -25.09 -50.78
C LYS A 248 6.46 -25.51 -51.88
N LEU A 249 7.56 -24.77 -52.04
CA LEU A 249 8.62 -25.12 -52.99
C LEU A 249 9.31 -26.43 -52.58
N PHE A 250 9.57 -26.61 -51.28
CA PHE A 250 10.14 -27.83 -50.72
C PHE A 250 9.23 -29.04 -50.94
N GLU A 251 7.92 -28.91 -50.68
CA GLU A 251 6.93 -29.96 -50.97
C GLU A 251 6.86 -30.31 -52.47
N GLN A 252 6.96 -29.32 -53.37
CA GLN A 252 6.99 -29.56 -54.82
C GLN A 252 8.25 -30.33 -55.24
N LEU A 253 9.41 -29.97 -54.70
CA LEU A 253 10.68 -30.65 -54.99
C LEU A 253 10.73 -32.08 -54.43
N GLN A 254 10.08 -32.34 -53.28
CA GLN A 254 9.87 -33.70 -52.76
C GLN A 254 8.99 -34.54 -53.69
N LYS A 255 7.87 -33.99 -54.19
CA LYS A 255 6.98 -34.69 -55.13
C LYS A 255 7.65 -35.01 -56.47
N ASN A 256 8.54 -34.14 -56.94
CA ASN A 256 9.30 -34.36 -58.17
C ASN A 256 10.50 -35.29 -58.00
N GLY A 257 10.75 -35.83 -56.79
CA GLY A 257 11.83 -36.79 -56.50
C GLY A 257 13.24 -36.21 -56.58
N THR A 258 13.37 -34.88 -56.59
CA THR A 258 14.65 -34.17 -56.78
C THR A 258 15.40 -33.88 -55.48
N LEU A 259 14.74 -34.00 -54.32
CA LEU A 259 15.39 -33.90 -53.02
C LEU A 259 15.97 -35.26 -52.62
N ARG A 260 17.28 -35.32 -52.42
CA ARG A 260 17.95 -36.49 -51.82
C ARG A 260 17.74 -36.39 -50.30
N ASP A 261 17.31 -37.48 -49.67
CA ASP A 261 17.16 -37.59 -48.21
C ASP A 261 18.54 -37.47 -47.51
N GLY A 262 19.06 -36.26 -47.44
CA GLY A 262 20.32 -35.91 -46.79
C GLY A 262 20.03 -35.26 -45.44
N ASP A 263 20.44 -35.97 -44.39
CA ASP A 263 20.73 -35.48 -43.04
C ASP A 263 19.53 -35.02 -42.21
N LYS A 264 18.73 -36.02 -41.77
CA LYS A 264 18.02 -35.93 -40.49
C LYS A 264 19.01 -36.26 -39.37
N GLU A 265 19.67 -35.23 -38.83
CA GLU A 265 20.23 -35.26 -37.46
C GLU A 265 19.26 -34.57 -36.48
#